data_AF-C3YVY6-F1
#
_entry.id   AF-C3YVY6-F1
#
_cell.length_a   1.000
_cell.length_b   1.000
_cell.length_c   1.000
_cell.angle_alpha   90.00
_cell.angle_beta   90.00
_cell.angle_gamma   90.00
#
_symmetry.space_group_name_H-M   'P 1'
#
loop_
_entity.id
_entity.type
_entity.pdbx_description
1 polymer ?
#
loop_
_entity_poly.entity_id
_entity_poly.type
_entity_poly.pdbx_seq_one_letter_code
_entity_poly.pdbx_strand_id
1 'polypeptide(L)'
;SVSEFVCTDLELMMTRCCVSYKDLVAIRKVLLVQYSAFPVGGTSWYEEILSTTAILSTGNSRLDDMLDGGIYTGALTEVIGASGSGKTQICMSVAVHVASSLQ
;
A
#
# COMPACT_ATOMS: atom_id res chain seq x y z
N SER A 1 5.71 -7.99 -12.46
CA SER A 1 6.45 -8.13 -11.17
C SER A 1 6.36 -9.57 -10.65
N VAL A 2 7.07 -9.95 -9.57
CA VAL A 2 6.92 -11.29 -8.95
C VAL A 2 5.47 -11.55 -8.53
N SER A 3 4.82 -10.54 -7.92
CA SER A 3 3.40 -10.62 -7.53
C SER A 3 2.47 -10.85 -8.73
N GLU A 4 2.70 -10.14 -9.82
CA GLU A 4 1.95 -10.30 -11.06
C GLU A 4 2.10 -11.72 -11.63
N PHE A 5 3.32 -12.27 -11.68
CA PHE A 5 3.57 -13.63 -12.15
C PHE A 5 2.85 -14.68 -11.28
N VAL A 6 2.88 -14.53 -9.95
CA VAL A 6 2.20 -15.46 -9.02
C VAL A 6 0.69 -15.44 -9.21
N CYS A 7 0.10 -14.28 -9.50
CA CYS A 7 -1.34 -14.10 -9.69
C CYS A 7 -1.83 -14.39 -11.12
N THR A 8 -0.92 -14.50 -12.10
CA THR A 8 -1.26 -14.72 -13.50
C THR A 8 -1.66 -16.18 -13.78
N ASP A 9 -2.58 -16.37 -14.73
CA ASP A 9 -2.95 -17.68 -15.23
C ASP A 9 -1.78 -18.35 -15.99
N LEU A 10 -1.39 -19.54 -15.52
CA LEU A 10 -0.27 -20.29 -16.07
C LEU A 10 -0.57 -20.85 -17.47
N GLU A 11 -1.83 -21.09 -17.82
CA GLU A 11 -2.21 -21.56 -19.16
C GLU A 11 -1.99 -20.47 -20.21
N LEU A 12 -2.38 -19.22 -19.88
CA LEU A 12 -2.12 -18.06 -20.73
C LEU A 12 -0.62 -17.77 -20.88
N MET A 13 0.16 -17.96 -19.82
CA MET A 13 1.62 -17.82 -19.86
C MET A 13 2.27 -18.88 -20.75
N MET A 14 1.79 -20.13 -20.70
CA MET A 14 2.28 -21.22 -21.56
C MET A 14 2.11 -20.87 -23.04
N THR A 15 0.96 -20.32 -23.42
CA THR A 15 0.69 -19.91 -24.82
C THR A 15 1.61 -18.78 -25.30
N ARG A 16 2.04 -17.88 -24.40
CA ARG A 16 2.84 -16.70 -24.77
C ARG A 16 4.35 -16.91 -24.68
N CYS A 17 4.81 -17.81 -23.82
CA CYS A 17 6.22 -17.90 -23.46
C CYS A 17 6.91 -19.18 -23.97
N CYS A 18 6.19 -20.11 -24.60
CA CYS A 18 6.74 -21.41 -25.04
C CYS A 18 7.46 -22.19 -23.91
N VAL A 19 7.04 -21.98 -22.66
CA VAL A 19 7.55 -22.68 -21.47
C VAL A 19 6.57 -23.78 -21.11
N SER A 20 7.07 -24.95 -20.67
CA SER A 20 6.17 -26.04 -20.28
C SER A 20 5.37 -25.68 -19.03
N TYR A 21 4.13 -26.19 -18.92
CA TYR A 21 3.31 -25.98 -17.73
C TYR A 21 4.02 -26.46 -16.45
N LYS A 22 4.80 -27.56 -16.53
CA LYS A 22 5.55 -28.09 -15.40
C LYS A 22 6.63 -27.11 -14.91
N ASP A 23 7.33 -26.47 -15.84
CA ASP A 23 8.36 -25.49 -15.50
C ASP A 23 7.73 -24.22 -14.92
N LEU A 24 6.60 -23.75 -15.47
CA LEU A 24 5.85 -22.63 -14.92
C LEU A 24 5.38 -22.87 -13.48
N VAL A 25 4.87 -24.08 -13.19
CA VAL A 25 4.50 -24.47 -11.82
C VAL A 25 5.72 -24.53 -10.91
N ALA A 26 6.86 -25.05 -11.38
CA ALA A 26 8.10 -25.10 -10.61
C ALA A 26 8.60 -23.69 -10.27
N ILE A 27 8.63 -22.79 -11.26
CA ILE A 27 8.99 -21.38 -11.08
C ILE A 27 8.04 -20.73 -10.07
N ARG A 28 6.71 -20.91 -10.21
CA ARG A 28 5.74 -20.33 -9.27
C ARG A 28 5.94 -20.83 -7.85
N LYS A 29 6.24 -22.12 -7.66
CA LYS A 29 6.54 -22.68 -6.33
C LYS A 29 7.79 -22.05 -5.73
N VAL A 30 8.87 -21.91 -6.50
CA VAL A 30 10.10 -21.25 -6.02
C VAL A 30 9.83 -19.80 -5.64
N LEU A 31 9.10 -19.06 -6.47
CA LEU A 31 8.75 -17.67 -6.20
C LEU A 31 7.85 -17.53 -4.97
N LEU A 32 6.87 -18.41 -4.79
CA LEU A 32 6.04 -18.43 -3.58
C LEU A 32 6.89 -18.70 -2.34
N VAL A 33 7.79 -19.67 -2.36
CA VAL A 33 8.66 -19.96 -1.19
C VAL A 33 9.59 -18.80 -0.88
N GLN A 34 10.16 -18.13 -1.90
CA GLN A 34 11.11 -17.04 -1.69
C GLN A 34 10.46 -15.69 -1.37
N TYR A 35 9.25 -15.43 -1.87
CA TYR A 35 8.65 -14.10 -1.83
C TYR A 35 7.24 -14.04 -1.20
N SER A 36 6.67 -15.17 -0.75
CA SER A 36 5.42 -15.12 0.02
C SER A 36 5.67 -14.59 1.44
N ALA A 37 4.67 -13.93 1.98
CA ALA A 37 4.66 -13.57 3.39
C ALA A 37 4.63 -14.86 4.23
N PHE A 38 5.55 -14.97 5.18
CA PHE A 38 5.50 -16.04 6.18
C PHE A 38 4.34 -15.78 7.15
N PRO A 39 3.68 -16.82 7.69
CA PRO A 39 2.65 -16.63 8.69
C PRO A 39 3.25 -15.97 9.93
N VAL A 40 2.73 -14.78 10.27
CA VAL A 40 3.11 -14.01 11.46
C VAL A 40 1.99 -14.14 12.51
N GLY A 41 2.36 -14.29 13.77
CA GLY A 41 1.39 -14.29 14.87
C GLY A 41 0.71 -12.93 15.04
N GLY A 42 -0.57 -12.91 15.40
CA GLY A 42 -1.35 -11.67 15.47
C GLY A 42 -0.77 -10.61 16.43
N THR A 43 -0.13 -11.02 17.53
CA THR A 43 0.54 -10.12 18.47
C THR A 43 1.77 -9.45 17.86
N SER A 44 2.64 -10.24 17.22
CA SER A 44 3.83 -9.72 16.53
C SER A 44 3.44 -8.79 15.38
N TRP A 45 2.38 -9.11 14.64
CA TRP A 45 1.88 -8.26 13.57
C TRP A 45 1.28 -6.95 14.09
N TYR A 46 0.57 -7.00 15.21
CA TYR A 46 0.05 -5.80 15.88
C TYR A 46 1.17 -4.87 16.35
N GLU A 47 2.21 -5.40 16.98
CA GLU A 47 3.39 -4.65 17.40
C GLU A 47 4.13 -4.04 16.19
N GLU A 48 4.25 -4.81 15.10
CA GLU A 48 4.84 -4.32 13.84
C GLU A 48 4.05 -3.14 13.28
N ILE A 49 2.73 -3.25 13.20
CA ILE A 49 1.86 -2.16 12.74
C ILE A 49 2.00 -0.94 13.64
N LEU A 50 1.97 -1.10 14.96
CA LEU A 50 2.17 0.02 15.87
C LEU A 50 3.52 0.71 15.67
N SER A 51 4.57 -0.03 15.35
CA SER A 51 5.91 0.54 15.12
C SER A 51 6.11 1.18 13.74
N THR A 52 5.33 0.75 12.73
CA THR A 52 5.47 1.20 11.34
C THR A 52 4.42 2.22 10.90
N THR A 53 3.32 2.33 11.63
CA THR A 53 2.27 3.31 11.37
C THR A 53 2.63 4.65 12.00
N ALA A 54 2.44 5.72 11.23
CA ALA A 54 2.61 7.09 11.66
C ALA A 54 1.36 7.89 11.32
N ILE A 55 1.14 9.00 12.03
CA ILE A 55 0.07 9.95 11.75
C ILE A 55 0.71 11.21 11.18
N LEU A 56 0.32 11.59 9.96
CA LEU A 56 0.78 12.78 9.28
C LEU A 56 -0.22 13.92 9.51
N SER A 57 0.19 14.98 10.21
CA SER A 57 -0.62 16.19 10.33
C SER A 57 -0.95 16.76 8.95
N THR A 58 -2.16 17.27 8.79
CA THR A 58 -2.60 17.97 7.59
C THR A 58 -2.11 19.42 7.52
N GLY A 59 -1.52 19.92 8.62
CA GLY A 59 -1.20 21.34 8.80
C GLY A 59 -2.39 22.21 9.18
N ASN A 60 -3.59 21.62 9.37
CA ASN A 60 -4.79 22.31 9.83
C ASN A 60 -5.32 21.62 11.09
N SER A 61 -5.21 22.28 12.24
CA SER A 61 -5.58 21.70 13.53
C SER A 61 -7.02 21.20 13.58
N ARG A 62 -7.98 21.92 12.98
CA ARG A 62 -9.39 21.47 12.99
C ARG A 62 -9.60 20.22 12.15
N LEU A 63 -8.86 20.09 11.04
CA LEU A 63 -8.94 18.91 10.19
C LEU A 63 -8.24 17.73 10.86
N ASP A 64 -7.12 17.97 11.54
CA ASP A 64 -6.42 16.95 12.32
C ASP A 64 -7.30 16.46 13.47
N ASP A 65 -7.99 17.35 14.18
CA ASP A 65 -8.96 16.98 15.22
C ASP A 65 -10.10 16.11 14.66
N MET A 66 -10.57 16.40 13.44
CA MET A 66 -11.58 15.59 12.76
C MET A 66 -11.06 14.22 12.29
N LEU A 67 -9.74 14.07 12.13
CA LEU A 67 -9.06 12.87 11.68
C LEU A 67 -8.36 12.13 12.84
N ASP A 68 -8.65 12.47 14.10
CA ASP A 68 -7.98 11.94 15.30
C ASP A 68 -6.45 12.05 15.24
N GLY A 69 -5.95 13.19 14.77
CA GLY A 69 -4.54 13.57 14.73
C GLY A 69 -3.96 13.78 13.32
N GLY A 70 -4.63 13.30 12.27
CA GLY A 70 -4.21 13.49 10.88
C GLY A 70 -4.37 12.25 10.01
N ILE A 71 -3.57 12.15 8.95
CA ILE A 71 -3.64 11.07 7.95
C ILE A 71 -2.77 9.90 8.39
N TYR A 72 -3.37 8.72 8.55
CA TYR A 72 -2.67 7.48 8.91
C TYR A 72 -1.86 6.93 7.74
N THR A 73 -0.58 6.63 7.97
CA THR A 73 0.23 5.86 7.00
C THR A 73 -0.25 4.41 6.93
N GLY A 74 0.02 3.73 5.81
CA GLY A 74 -0.45 2.35 5.60
C GLY A 74 -1.96 2.21 5.32
N ALA A 75 -2.71 3.32 5.33
CA ALA A 75 -4.13 3.36 5.01
C ALA A 75 -4.42 4.28 3.80
N LEU A 76 -5.50 3.98 3.07
CA LEU A 76 -6.00 4.84 1.99
C LEU A 76 -7.06 5.80 2.56
N THR A 77 -6.79 7.10 2.47
CA THR A 77 -7.73 8.16 2.87
C THR A 77 -8.31 8.84 1.64
N GLU A 78 -9.64 8.86 1.52
CA GLU A 78 -10.35 9.44 0.38
C GLU A 78 -11.04 10.77 0.74
N VAL A 79 -10.85 11.80 -0.08
CA VAL A 79 -11.49 13.12 0.09
C VAL A 79 -12.54 13.34 -0.99
N ILE A 80 -13.82 13.33 -0.60
CA ILE A 80 -14.97 13.40 -1.51
C ILE A 80 -15.70 14.74 -1.34
N GLY A 81 -16.22 15.31 -2.44
CA GLY A 81 -17.01 16.54 -2.40
C GLY A 81 -17.30 17.13 -3.77
N ALA A 82 -18.20 18.12 -3.83
CA ALA A 82 -18.61 18.80 -5.07
C ALA A 82 -17.44 19.48 -5.81
N SER A 83 -17.61 19.78 -7.10
CA SER A 83 -16.61 20.58 -7.84
C SER A 83 -16.38 21.93 -7.13
N GLY A 84 -15.12 22.37 -7.05
CA GLY A 84 -14.75 23.59 -6.33
C GLY A 84 -14.74 23.50 -4.80
N SER A 85 -15.03 22.34 -4.19
CA SER A 85 -15.05 22.17 -2.72
C SER A 85 -13.67 22.18 -2.03
N GLY A 86 -12.58 22.46 -2.76
CA GLY A 86 -11.24 22.56 -2.18
C GLY A 86 -10.44 21.26 -2.06
N LYS A 87 -10.90 20.12 -2.60
CA LYS A 87 -10.18 18.82 -2.53
C LYS A 87 -8.70 18.91 -2.93
N THR A 88 -8.42 19.48 -4.11
CA THR A 88 -7.05 19.67 -4.61
C THR A 88 -6.22 20.59 -3.72
N GLN A 89 -6.84 21.62 -3.13
CA GLN A 89 -6.16 22.57 -2.24
C GLN A 89 -5.76 21.90 -0.92
N ILE A 90 -6.61 21.01 -0.38
CA ILE A 90 -6.28 20.19 0.78
C ILE A 90 -5.09 19.29 0.45
N CYS A 91 -5.13 18.52 -0.65
CA CYS A 91 -4.01 17.65 -1.03
C CYS A 91 -2.69 18.41 -1.18
N MET A 92 -2.73 19.60 -1.80
CA MET A 92 -1.53 20.44 -1.97
C MET A 92 -1.01 20.99 -0.65
N SER A 93 -1.89 21.45 0.24
CA SER A 93 -1.50 21.97 1.56
C SER A 93 -0.86 20.89 2.41
N VAL A 94 -1.44 19.69 2.43
CA VAL A 94 -0.88 18.53 3.14
C VAL A 94 0.50 18.18 2.57
N ALA A 95 0.64 18.13 1.24
CA ALA A 95 1.92 17.80 0.60
C ALA A 95 3.03 18.81 0.96
N VAL A 96 2.73 20.10 0.94
CA VAL A 96 3.68 21.15 1.34
C VAL A 96 4.03 21.03 2.83
N HIS A 97 3.03 20.82 3.69
CA HIS A 97 3.24 20.69 5.13
C HIS A 97 4.14 19.49 5.47
N VAL A 98 3.88 18.33 4.87
CA VAL A 98 4.70 17.13 5.07
C VAL A 98 6.12 17.36 4.57
N ALA A 99 6.29 17.99 3.40
CA ALA A 99 7.62 18.30 2.86
C ALA A 99 8.43 19.24 3.76
N SER A 100 7.78 20.26 4.34
CA SER A 100 8.46 21.19 5.26
C SER A 100 8.77 20.60 6.63
N SER A 101 7.97 19.62 7.08
CA SER A 101 8.12 18.99 8.39
C SER A 101 9.25 17.96 8.44
N LEU A 102 9.76 17.56 7.27
CA LEU A 102 10.85 16.59 7.10
C LEU A 102 12.24 17.24 6.97
N GLN A 103 12.34 18.57 7.03
CA GLN A 103 13.60 19.33 7.04
C GLN A 103 14.03 19.67 8.45
#